data_AF-E6XIR2-F1
#
_entry.id   AF-E6XIR2-F1
#
_cell.length_a   1.000
_cell.length_b   1.000
_cell.length_c   1.000
_cell.angle_alpha   90.00
_cell.angle_beta   90.00
_cell.angle_gamma   90.00
#
_symmetry.space_group_name_H-M   'P 1'
#
loop_
_entity.id
_entity.type
_entity.pdbx_description
1 polymer ?
#
loop_
_entity_poly.entity_id
_entity_poly.type
_entity_poly.pdbx_seq_one_letter_code
_entity_poly.pdbx_strand_id
1 'polypeptide(L)'
;MEYEFRRNSLTGTFLATFSMDHEVLGQWFSEELGPELAKIQQVLDSVTEILAGKRESWQLIGSDLTLEIDREQARVYANVLGFDEEYELEDAMSLYDAESEAYCGLEDFEQALLSWQEFVKKGI
;
A
#
# COMPACT_ATOMS: atom_id res chain seq x y z
N MET A 1 10.41 -0.35 9.64
CA MET A 1 10.60 -0.27 8.16
C MET A 1 11.34 1.01 7.78
N GLU A 2 12.28 1.00 6.82
CA GLU A 2 12.98 2.21 6.33
C GLU A 2 12.37 2.70 5.01
N TYR A 3 12.18 4.02 4.89
CA TYR A 3 11.59 4.65 3.71
C TYR A 3 12.10 6.07 3.48
N GLU A 4 12.04 6.50 2.23
CA GLU A 4 12.37 7.85 1.79
C GLU A 4 11.32 8.37 0.81
N PHE A 5 10.91 9.62 1.01
CA PHE A 5 9.96 10.30 0.13
C PHE A 5 10.65 11.43 -0.62
N ARG A 6 10.39 11.52 -1.93
CA ARG A 6 11.00 12.50 -2.83
C ARG A 6 9.94 13.09 -3.74
N ARG A 7 10.12 14.37 -4.07
CA ARG A 7 9.34 15.04 -5.09
C ARG A 7 10.22 15.30 -6.29
N ASN A 8 9.79 14.81 -7.45
CA ASN A 8 10.46 15.14 -8.69
C ASN A 8 10.16 16.61 -9.02
N SER A 9 11.17 17.48 -8.94
CA SER A 9 11.02 18.92 -9.17
C SER A 9 10.71 19.28 -10.62
N LEU A 10 10.99 18.38 -11.57
CA LEU A 10 10.73 18.58 -13.00
C LEU A 10 9.31 18.18 -13.38
N THR A 11 8.81 17.05 -12.87
CA THR A 11 7.48 16.52 -13.21
C THR A 11 6.41 16.85 -12.17
N GLY A 12 6.81 17.25 -10.96
CA GLY A 12 5.93 17.46 -9.82
C GLY A 12 5.46 16.17 -9.13
N THR A 13 5.92 15.01 -9.58
CA THR A 13 5.49 13.69 -9.10
C THR A 13 6.04 13.40 -7.70
N PHE A 14 5.22 12.76 -6.86
CA PHE A 14 5.60 12.30 -5.53
C PHE A 14 6.03 10.83 -5.62
N LEU A 15 7.18 10.51 -5.06
CA LEU A 15 7.79 9.18 -5.12
C LEU A 15 8.12 8.71 -3.70
N ALA A 16 7.80 7.46 -3.43
CA ALA A 16 8.17 6.75 -2.22
C ALA A 16 9.08 5.58 -2.54
N THR A 17 10.13 5.41 -1.75
CA THR A 17 11.08 4.31 -1.87
C THR A 17 11.22 3.66 -0.51
N PHE A 18 11.02 2.35 -0.45
CA PHE A 18 11.16 1.56 0.77
C PHE A 18 12.32 0.56 0.59
N SER A 19 12.90 0.10 1.70
CA SER A 19 13.99 -0.89 1.71
C SER A 19 13.60 -2.22 1.01
N MET A 20 14.61 -2.98 0.50
CA MET A 20 14.48 -4.14 -0.41
C MET A 20 13.24 -5.04 -0.25
N ASP A 21 12.84 -5.46 0.96
CA ASP A 21 11.66 -6.33 1.13
C ASP A 21 10.29 -5.61 1.01
N HIS A 22 10.28 -4.31 0.71
CA HIS A 22 9.09 -3.45 0.76
C HIS A 22 8.94 -2.58 -0.50
N GLU A 23 9.65 -2.87 -1.58
CA GLU A 23 9.66 -2.04 -2.79
C GLU A 23 8.25 -1.81 -3.37
N VAL A 24 7.39 -2.83 -3.32
CA VAL A 24 6.00 -2.77 -3.78
C VAL A 24 5.17 -1.76 -2.96
N LEU A 25 5.47 -1.57 -1.67
CA LEU A 25 4.84 -0.51 -0.88
C LEU A 25 5.22 0.87 -1.44
N GLY A 26 6.47 1.07 -1.85
CA GLY A 26 6.90 2.32 -2.48
C GLY A 26 6.14 2.62 -3.77
N GLN A 27 5.96 1.60 -4.59
CA GLN A 27 5.16 1.71 -5.80
C GLN A 27 3.70 2.06 -5.48
N TRP A 28 3.08 1.35 -4.54
CA TRP A 28 1.69 1.63 -4.14
C TRP A 28 1.51 3.03 -3.57
N PHE A 29 2.44 3.52 -2.73
CA PHE A 29 2.40 4.90 -2.23
C PHE A 29 2.50 5.93 -3.37
N SER A 30 3.34 5.67 -4.36
CA SER A 30 3.61 6.61 -5.45
C SER A 30 2.50 6.62 -6.51
N GLU A 31 2.03 5.44 -6.89
CA GLU A 31 1.17 5.22 -8.07
C GLU A 31 -0.31 5.08 -7.69
N GLU A 32 -0.62 4.37 -6.60
CA GLU A 32 -2.00 4.15 -6.18
C GLU A 32 -2.47 5.21 -5.19
N LEU A 33 -1.74 5.42 -4.09
CA LEU A 33 -2.12 6.39 -3.06
C LEU A 33 -1.96 7.83 -3.57
N GLY A 34 -0.79 8.14 -4.10
CA GLY A 34 -0.45 9.44 -4.65
C GLY A 34 -0.56 10.59 -3.63
N PRO A 35 -0.55 11.85 -4.10
CA PRO A 35 -0.65 13.04 -3.24
C PRO A 35 -2.10 13.42 -2.87
N GLU A 36 -3.08 12.54 -3.07
CA GLU A 36 -4.48 12.85 -2.81
C GLU A 36 -4.81 12.76 -1.32
N LEU A 37 -4.85 13.92 -0.64
CA LEU A 37 -5.07 14.00 0.81
C LEU A 37 -6.35 13.31 1.28
N ALA A 38 -7.41 13.31 0.47
CA ALA A 38 -8.65 12.62 0.79
C ALA A 38 -8.46 11.08 0.82
N LYS A 39 -7.78 10.53 -0.19
CA LYS A 39 -7.44 9.11 -0.26
C LYS A 39 -6.49 8.69 0.86
N ILE A 40 -5.48 9.51 1.15
CA ILE A 40 -4.56 9.27 2.30
C ILE A 40 -5.34 9.22 3.61
N GLN A 41 -6.27 10.16 3.83
CA GLN A 41 -7.09 10.17 5.03
C GLN A 41 -8.00 8.93 5.12
N GLN A 42 -8.61 8.51 4.01
CA GLN A 42 -9.44 7.31 3.97
C GLN A 42 -8.69 6.04 4.40
N VAL A 43 -7.45 5.89 3.93
CA VAL A 43 -6.60 4.74 4.31
C VAL A 43 -6.24 4.83 5.79
N LEU A 44 -5.82 6.00 6.28
CA LEU A 44 -5.52 6.24 7.69
C LEU A 44 -6.71 5.93 8.61
N ASP A 45 -7.91 6.39 8.25
CA ASP A 45 -9.13 6.12 9.00
C ASP A 45 -9.39 4.61 9.07
N SER A 46 -9.21 3.89 7.96
CA SER A 46 -9.38 2.43 7.90
C SER A 46 -8.37 1.69 8.79
N VAL A 47 -7.10 2.12 8.79
CA VAL A 47 -6.06 1.60 9.69
C VAL A 47 -6.43 1.86 11.15
N THR A 48 -6.86 3.08 11.49
CA THR A 48 -7.31 3.43 12.86
C THR A 48 -8.52 2.60 13.30
N GLU A 49 -9.48 2.34 12.40
CA GLU A 49 -10.64 1.49 12.72
C GLU A 49 -10.25 0.05 13.04
N ILE A 50 -9.27 -0.50 12.33
CA ILE A 50 -8.76 -1.87 12.56
C ILE A 50 -7.96 -1.94 13.87
N LEU A 51 -7.06 -0.98 14.12
CA LEU A 51 -6.32 -0.85 15.39
C LEU A 51 -7.27 -0.70 16.59
N ALA A 52 -8.37 0.03 16.41
CA ALA A 52 -9.41 0.18 17.44
C ALA A 52 -10.32 -1.04 17.59
N GLY A 53 -10.12 -2.10 16.81
CA GLY A 53 -10.92 -3.32 16.82
C GLY A 53 -12.34 -3.16 16.28
N LYS A 54 -12.64 -2.06 15.57
CA LYS A 54 -13.96 -1.78 14.97
C LYS A 54 -14.18 -2.52 13.65
N ARG A 55 -13.10 -2.96 13.02
CA ARG A 55 -13.09 -3.74 11.77
C ARG A 55 -12.03 -4.84 11.86
N GLU A 56 -12.29 -5.98 11.24
CA GLU A 56 -11.35 -7.12 11.20
C GLU A 56 -10.30 -6.91 10.10
N SER A 57 -10.75 -6.54 8.90
CA SER A 57 -9.89 -6.28 7.74
C SER A 57 -10.53 -5.28 6.78
N TRP A 58 -9.71 -4.65 5.94
CA TRP A 58 -10.14 -3.72 4.89
C TRP A 58 -9.25 -3.89 3.66
N GLN A 59 -9.81 -3.63 2.48
CA GLN A 59 -9.08 -3.68 1.23
C GLN A 59 -9.34 -2.43 0.38
N LEU A 60 -8.33 -2.03 -0.38
CA LEU A 60 -8.39 -0.99 -1.40
C LEU A 60 -7.78 -1.52 -2.69
N ILE A 61 -8.67 -1.84 -3.64
CA ILE A 61 -8.30 -2.31 -4.97
C ILE A 61 -7.89 -1.10 -5.80
N GLY A 62 -6.61 -1.04 -6.16
CA GLY A 62 -6.04 -0.04 -7.05
C GLY A 62 -6.13 -0.46 -8.52
N SER A 63 -5.41 0.26 -9.38
CA SER A 63 -5.35 -0.06 -10.82
C SER A 63 -4.46 -1.27 -11.06
N ASP A 64 -3.23 -1.20 -10.54
CA ASP A 64 -2.18 -2.20 -10.73
C ASP A 64 -1.85 -2.93 -9.42
N LEU A 65 -2.07 -2.27 -8.27
CA LEU A 65 -1.76 -2.83 -6.95
C LEU A 65 -2.96 -2.75 -6.00
N THR A 66 -3.17 -3.80 -5.19
CA THR A 66 -4.18 -3.82 -4.13
C THR A 66 -3.52 -3.74 -2.76
N LEU A 67 -4.10 -2.93 -1.88
CA LEU A 67 -3.80 -2.91 -0.44
C LEU A 67 -4.82 -3.76 0.31
N GLU A 68 -4.33 -4.64 1.17
CA GLU A 68 -5.11 -5.35 2.18
C GLU A 68 -4.52 -5.02 3.56
N ILE A 69 -5.38 -4.73 4.52
CA ILE A 69 -4.99 -4.50 5.91
C ILE A 69 -5.84 -5.35 6.82
N ASP A 70 -5.20 -6.00 7.78
CA ASP A 70 -5.81 -6.72 8.88
C ASP A 70 -5.18 -6.26 10.20
N ARG A 71 -5.52 -6.89 11.32
CA ARG A 71 -5.05 -6.49 12.66
C ARG A 71 -3.54 -6.66 12.86
N GLU A 72 -2.91 -7.54 12.12
CA GLU A 72 -1.50 -7.88 12.28
C GLU A 72 -0.64 -7.06 11.32
N GLN A 73 -1.05 -6.96 10.05
CA GLN A 73 -0.20 -6.42 8.99
C GLN A 73 -0.97 -5.70 7.88
N ALA A 74 -0.22 -4.90 7.13
CA ALA A 74 -0.59 -4.40 5.83
C ALA A 74 0.13 -5.20 4.76
N ARG A 75 -0.61 -5.60 3.72
CA ARG A 75 -0.11 -6.31 2.56
C ARG A 75 -0.43 -5.51 1.31
N VAL A 76 0.56 -5.35 0.44
CA VAL A 76 0.36 -4.82 -0.91
C VAL A 76 0.78 -5.88 -1.91
N TYR A 77 -0.02 -6.09 -2.95
CA TYR A 77 0.27 -7.07 -4.01
C TYR A 77 -0.22 -6.59 -5.37
N ALA A 78 0.42 -7.07 -6.43
CA ALA A 78 0.00 -6.79 -7.80
C ALA A 78 -1.34 -7.45 -8.15
N ASN A 79 -2.20 -6.68 -8.80
CA ASN A 79 -3.45 -7.19 -9.38
C ASN A 79 -3.09 -8.15 -10.51
N VAL A 80 -3.53 -9.40 -10.40
CA VAL A 80 -3.36 -10.37 -11.49
C VAL A 80 -4.32 -9.98 -12.62
N LEU A 81 -3.80 -9.33 -13.67
CA LEU A 81 -4.54 -9.08 -14.90
C LEU A 81 -4.81 -10.41 -15.61
N GLY A 82 -5.99 -10.97 -15.38
CA GLY A 82 -6.56 -12.08 -16.14
C GLY A 82 -6.60 -13.39 -15.37
N PHE A 83 -7.72 -13.62 -14.68
CA PHE A 83 -8.67 -14.67 -15.05
C PHE A 83 -9.99 -14.32 -14.35
N ASP A 84 -10.80 -13.52 -15.03
CA ASP A 84 -12.24 -13.40 -14.77
C ASP A 84 -12.83 -14.75 -15.18
N GLU A 85 -12.82 -15.72 -14.28
CA GLU A 85 -13.63 -16.92 -14.37
C GLU A 85 -13.67 -17.58 -12.99
N GLU A 86 -14.87 -17.58 -12.41
CA GLU A 86 -15.38 -18.53 -11.43
C GLU A 86 -14.74 -19.92 -11.62
N TYR A 87 -13.61 -20.16 -10.96
CA TYR A 87 -13.06 -21.49 -10.82
C TYR A 87 -12.47 -21.64 -9.43
N GLU A 88 -13.21 -22.40 -8.62
CA GLU A 88 -12.63 -23.25 -7.59
C GLU A 88 -11.46 -24.03 -8.23
N LEU A 89 -10.23 -23.59 -8.02
CA LEU A 89 -9.05 -24.40 -8.31
C LEU A 89 -8.12 -24.39 -7.10
N GLU A 90 -8.33 -25.42 -6.29
CA GLU A 90 -7.25 -26.14 -5.62
C GLU A 90 -6.01 -26.21 -6.55
N ASP A 91 -4.83 -25.95 -5.99
CA ASP A 91 -3.52 -26.28 -6.57
C ASP A 91 -2.94 -25.34 -7.67
N ALA A 92 -3.14 -24.02 -7.57
CA ALA A 92 -2.29 -23.06 -8.30
C ALA A 92 -0.96 -22.82 -7.55
N MET A 93 -0.08 -23.82 -7.57
CA MET A 93 1.33 -23.68 -7.22
C MET A 93 1.99 -22.55 -8.05
N SER A 94 2.62 -21.60 -7.34
CA SER A 94 3.89 -20.96 -7.74
C SER A 94 3.90 -19.78 -8.73
N LEU A 95 3.20 -18.68 -8.42
CA LEU A 95 3.56 -17.34 -8.95
C LEU A 95 3.67 -16.25 -7.86
N TYR A 96 3.95 -16.65 -6.62
CA TYR A 96 4.33 -15.72 -5.56
C TYR A 96 5.81 -15.37 -5.72
N ASP A 97 6.10 -14.51 -6.67
CA ASP A 97 7.39 -13.85 -6.73
C ASP A 97 7.44 -12.85 -5.56
N ALA A 98 8.46 -12.96 -4.70
CA ALA A 98 8.63 -12.07 -3.55
C ALA A 98 8.81 -10.59 -3.96
N GLU A 99 9.03 -10.30 -5.25
CA GLU A 99 9.05 -8.95 -5.80
C GLU A 99 7.64 -8.42 -6.16
N SER A 100 6.59 -9.25 -6.11
CA SER A 100 5.21 -8.87 -6.48
C SER A 100 4.28 -8.57 -5.30
N GLU A 101 4.75 -8.78 -4.07
CA GLU A 101 4.02 -8.44 -2.86
C GLU A 101 4.95 -7.98 -1.73
N ALA A 102 4.43 -7.16 -0.82
CA ALA A 102 5.14 -6.68 0.35
C ALA A 102 4.23 -6.71 1.57
N TYR A 103 4.84 -6.94 2.73
CA TYR A 103 4.15 -6.97 4.02
C TYR A 103 4.85 -6.05 5.00
N CYS A 104 4.09 -5.33 5.82
CA CYS A 104 4.63 -4.64 6.97
C CYS A 104 3.65 -4.66 8.13
N GLY A 105 4.14 -4.51 9.37
CA GLY A 105 3.28 -4.42 10.53
C GLY A 105 2.32 -3.23 10.40
N LEU A 106 1.10 -3.37 10.91
CA LEU A 106 0.07 -2.33 10.77
C LEU A 106 0.50 -0.99 11.39
N GLU A 107 1.24 -1.03 12.51
CA GLU A 107 1.79 0.16 13.17
C GLU A 107 2.88 0.84 12.31
N ASP A 108 3.79 0.07 11.70
CA ASP A 108 4.80 0.60 10.77
C ASP A 108 4.12 1.24 9.54
N PHE A 109 3.04 0.63 9.03
CA PHE A 109 2.27 1.15 7.91
C PHE A 109 1.57 2.47 8.26
N GLU A 110 0.95 2.57 9.45
CA GLU A 110 0.35 3.81 9.95
C GLU A 110 1.39 4.94 10.00
N GLN A 111 2.58 4.68 10.55
CA GLN A 111 3.65 5.67 10.63
C GLN A 111 4.11 6.12 9.24
N ALA A 112 4.22 5.20 8.28
CA ALA A 112 4.57 5.55 6.90
C ALA A 112 3.49 6.43 6.23
N LEU A 113 2.21 6.13 6.44
CA LEU A 113 1.09 6.95 5.93
C LEU A 113 1.07 8.36 6.52
N LEU A 114 1.31 8.50 7.82
CA LEU A 114 1.37 9.80 8.49
C LEU A 114 2.54 10.63 7.94
N SER A 115 3.72 10.02 7.81
CA SER A 115 4.90 10.66 7.23
C SER A 115 4.65 11.07 5.76
N TRP A 116 3.97 10.23 4.98
CA TRP A 116 3.59 10.55 3.60
C TRP A 116 2.60 11.72 3.54
N GLN A 117 1.59 11.73 4.41
CA GLN A 117 0.63 12.82 4.49
C GLN A 117 1.32 14.15 4.82
N GLU A 118 2.25 14.14 5.78
CA GLU A 118 3.05 15.32 6.11
C GLU A 118 3.92 15.78 4.94
N PHE A 119 4.57 14.85 4.25
CA PHE A 119 5.39 15.11 3.08
C PHE A 119 4.58 15.80 1.97
N VAL A 120 3.42 15.24 1.62
CA VAL A 120 2.50 15.79 0.61
C VAL A 120 2.01 17.19 1.02
N LYS A 121 1.65 17.40 2.30
CA LYS A 121 1.22 18.70 2.81
C LYS A 121 2.32 19.76 2.75
N LYS A 122 3.57 19.39 3.02
CA LYS A 122 4.71 20.33 2.98
C LYS A 122 5.11 20.66 1.54
N GLY A 123 4.80 19.79 0.57
CA GLY A 123 5.04 20.01 -0.85
C GLY A 123 6.52 20.12 -1.22
N ILE A 124 7.40 19.50 -0.43
CA ILE A 124 8.86 19.54 -0.59
C ILE A 124 9.28 18.48 -1.61
#